data_AF-A0A945NM46-F1
#
_entry.id   AF-A0A945NM46-F1
#
_cell.length_a   1.000
_cell.length_b   1.000
_cell.length_c   1.000
_cell.angle_alpha   90.00
_cell.angle_beta   90.00
_cell.angle_gamma   90.00
#
_symmetry.space_group_name_H-M   'P 1'
#
loop_
_entity.id
_entity.type
_entity.pdbx_description
1 polymer ?
#
loop_
_entity_poly.entity_id
_entity_poly.type
_entity_poly.pdbx_seq_one_letter_code
_entity_poly.pdbx_strand_id
1 'polypeptide(L)'
;MATIRHTPFCPVIGIISKIRNIHYGWIVVLGTALMLFGGAGSRFSFGVFLKPVTEEFDWSRGSLAGALAVAGLATGTLRPVAGLLADKYDPKIIASIGVLIGGLALFAMSQVEELWQVYLTFIVMGVGFTMASPGAVAKIIGAWFTKRRGLAMSIAGTGSAAGETALVPTAAIAVAYIGWREGYMILGAILIVLILPLVFFLIKSRPRRGQHADGYVEGEVATDEAGFSKGSADPNLGMSLGQACRTGLFWRLTIGFFI
;
A
#
# COMPACT_ATOMS: atom_id res chain seq x y z
N MET A 1 -3.62 32.13 -58.06
CA MET A 1 -4.51 32.01 -56.88
C MET A 1 -4.61 30.52 -56.57
N ALA A 2 -3.69 29.99 -55.77
CA ALA A 2 -3.49 28.55 -55.56
C ALA A 2 -4.10 28.11 -54.23
N THR A 3 -5.08 27.22 -54.29
CA THR A 3 -5.81 26.70 -53.14
C THR A 3 -5.08 25.48 -52.58
N ILE A 4 -4.41 25.64 -51.44
CA ILE A 4 -3.80 24.57 -50.66
C ILE A 4 -4.92 23.85 -49.89
N ARG A 5 -5.27 22.62 -50.28
CA ARG A 5 -6.10 21.73 -49.45
C ARG A 5 -5.18 20.86 -48.60
N HIS A 6 -5.36 20.99 -47.29
CA HIS A 6 -4.71 20.19 -46.25
C HIS A 6 -5.02 18.69 -46.41
N THR A 7 -3.96 17.88 -46.32
CA THR A 7 -4.01 16.42 -46.16
C THR A 7 -4.58 16.02 -44.79
N PRO A 8 -5.29 14.88 -44.67
CA PRO A 8 -5.84 14.40 -43.40
C PRO A 8 -4.76 13.78 -42.51
N PHE A 9 -4.73 14.19 -41.25
CA PHE A 9 -3.86 13.66 -40.20
C PHE A 9 -4.17 12.18 -39.88
N CYS A 10 -3.12 11.36 -39.77
CA CYS A 10 -3.15 9.92 -39.48
C CYS A 10 -3.81 9.55 -38.12
N PRO A 11 -4.72 8.56 -38.06
CA PRO A 11 -5.29 8.01 -36.80
C PRO A 11 -4.40 6.99 -36.07
N VAL A 12 -3.27 6.57 -36.65
CA VAL A 12 -2.43 5.45 -36.13
C VAL A 12 -1.67 5.80 -34.85
N ILE A 13 -1.32 7.08 -34.64
CA ILE A 13 -0.58 7.53 -33.44
C ILE A 13 -1.42 7.41 -32.16
N GLY A 14 -2.75 7.48 -32.26
CA GLY A 14 -3.66 7.32 -31.12
C GLY A 14 -3.71 5.89 -30.56
N ILE A 15 -3.59 4.87 -31.42
CA ILE A 15 -3.71 3.46 -31.03
C ILE A 15 -2.46 2.98 -30.29
N ILE A 16 -1.27 3.39 -30.74
CA ILE A 16 0.02 3.02 -30.11
C ILE A 16 0.15 3.67 -28.71
N SER A 17 -0.38 4.89 -28.54
CA SER A 17 -0.49 5.55 -27.23
C SER A 17 -1.44 4.80 -26.27
N LYS A 18 -2.59 4.33 -26.78
CA LYS A 18 -3.62 3.60 -26.02
C LYS A 18 -3.10 2.28 -25.45
N ILE A 19 -2.31 1.53 -26.22
CA ILE A 19 -1.72 0.25 -25.78
C ILE A 19 -0.66 0.48 -24.70
N ARG A 20 0.17 1.52 -24.82
CA ARG A 20 1.26 1.79 -23.85
C ARG A 20 0.75 2.21 -22.46
N ASN A 21 -0.40 2.88 -22.38
CA ASN A 21 -0.99 3.33 -21.11
C ASN A 21 -1.71 2.21 -20.34
N ILE A 22 -2.33 1.26 -21.04
CA ILE A 22 -2.97 0.07 -20.43
C ILE A 22 -1.91 -0.77 -19.70
N HIS A 23 -0.74 -0.98 -20.30
CA HIS A 23 0.32 -1.78 -19.69
C HIS A 23 0.87 -1.16 -18.39
N TYR A 24 1.04 0.16 -18.33
CA TYR A 24 1.72 0.78 -17.19
C TYR A 24 0.88 0.80 -15.90
N GLY A 25 -0.45 0.92 -15.99
CA GLY A 25 -1.28 0.82 -14.78
C GLY A 25 -1.18 -0.56 -14.11
N TRP A 26 -1.04 -1.63 -14.89
CA TRP A 26 -0.79 -2.97 -14.34
C TRP A 26 0.59 -3.12 -13.71
N ILE A 27 1.61 -2.42 -14.23
CA ILE A 27 2.93 -2.31 -13.59
C ILE A 27 2.80 -1.62 -12.22
N VAL A 28 1.96 -0.58 -12.11
CA VAL A 28 1.69 0.08 -10.82
C VAL A 28 0.96 -0.87 -9.87
N VAL A 29 -0.01 -1.67 -10.34
CA VAL A 29 -0.68 -2.71 -9.54
C VAL A 29 0.34 -3.71 -9.00
N LEU A 30 1.24 -4.21 -9.85
CA LEU A 30 2.32 -5.11 -9.43
C LEU A 30 3.22 -4.46 -8.37
N GLY A 31 3.61 -3.20 -8.56
CA GLY A 31 4.39 -2.46 -7.57
C GLY A 31 3.68 -2.34 -6.21
N THR A 32 2.37 -2.04 -6.22
CA THR A 32 1.58 -2.00 -4.98
C THR A 32 1.37 -3.38 -4.36
N ALA A 33 1.27 -4.44 -5.17
CA ALA A 33 1.16 -5.82 -4.70
C ALA A 33 2.45 -6.25 -3.99
N LEU A 34 3.61 -5.92 -4.55
CA LEU A 34 4.92 -6.20 -3.96
C LEU A 34 5.16 -5.42 -2.66
N MET A 35 4.68 -4.18 -2.60
CA MET A 35 4.68 -3.41 -1.35
C MET A 35 3.89 -4.11 -0.25
N LEU A 36 2.68 -4.58 -0.58
CA LEU A 36 1.81 -5.31 0.34
C LEU A 36 2.40 -6.67 0.72
N PHE A 37 3.04 -7.36 -0.22
CA PHE A 37 3.77 -8.62 0.00
C PHE A 37 4.82 -8.46 1.11
N GLY A 38 5.66 -7.44 1.03
CA GLY A 38 6.67 -7.19 2.05
C GLY A 38 6.11 -6.80 3.40
N GLY A 39 5.17 -5.84 3.39
CA GLY A 39 4.60 -5.31 4.62
C GLY A 39 3.79 -6.36 5.40
N ALA A 40 2.86 -7.04 4.72
CA ALA A 40 2.03 -8.06 5.35
C ALA A 40 2.87 -9.29 5.76
N GLY A 41 3.70 -9.81 4.85
CA GLY A 41 4.50 -11.00 5.14
C GLY A 41 5.48 -10.78 6.30
N SER A 42 6.13 -9.61 6.38
CA SER A 42 7.01 -9.30 7.52
C SER A 42 6.24 -9.15 8.82
N ARG A 43 5.07 -8.52 8.78
CA ARG A 43 4.19 -8.35 9.96
C ARG A 43 3.69 -9.69 10.50
N PHE A 44 3.23 -10.59 9.64
CA PHE A 44 2.73 -11.91 10.05
C PHE A 44 3.85 -12.87 10.45
N SER A 45 5.08 -12.65 9.98
CA SER A 45 6.24 -13.46 10.37
C SER A 45 6.61 -13.30 11.85
N PHE A 46 6.13 -12.24 12.53
CA PHE A 46 6.41 -12.01 13.96
C PHE A 46 6.16 -13.26 14.84
N GLY A 47 5.09 -14.02 14.58
CA GLY A 47 4.76 -15.20 15.38
C GLY A 47 5.86 -16.25 15.43
N VAL A 48 6.68 -16.34 14.37
CA VAL A 48 7.82 -17.24 14.26
C VAL A 48 8.96 -16.84 15.22
N PHE A 49 9.18 -15.54 15.38
CA PHE A 49 10.25 -14.99 16.21
C PHE A 49 9.92 -14.98 17.70
N LEU A 50 8.64 -15.18 18.06
CA LEU A 50 8.19 -15.09 19.46
C LEU A 50 8.95 -16.05 20.37
N LYS A 51 8.99 -17.34 20.00
CA LYS A 51 9.65 -18.38 20.81
C LYS A 51 11.15 -18.12 21.03
N PRO A 52 11.99 -17.97 19.98
CA PRO A 52 13.43 -17.80 20.17
C PRO A 52 13.78 -16.51 20.92
N VAL A 53 13.05 -15.41 20.71
CA VAL A 53 13.29 -14.15 21.44
C VAL A 53 12.94 -14.30 22.92
N THR A 54 11.84 -14.99 23.26
CA THR A 54 11.52 -15.23 24.67
C THR A 54 12.52 -16.16 25.36
N GLU A 55 13.08 -17.13 24.64
CA GLU A 55 14.04 -18.10 25.20
C GLU A 55 15.43 -17.47 25.41
N GLU A 56 15.88 -16.55 24.53
CA GLU A 56 17.18 -15.88 24.68
C GLU A 56 17.23 -14.92 25.87
N PHE A 57 16.16 -14.15 26.10
CA PHE A 57 16.12 -13.10 27.11
C PHE A 57 15.31 -13.45 28.37
N ASP A 58 14.78 -14.67 28.44
CA ASP A 58 13.87 -15.14 29.49
C ASP A 58 12.66 -14.20 29.70
N TRP A 59 12.20 -13.58 28.61
CA TRP A 59 11.04 -12.69 28.63
C TRP A 59 9.74 -13.48 28.51
N SER A 60 8.68 -12.99 29.17
CA SER A 60 7.35 -13.58 28.99
C SER A 60 6.81 -13.31 27.58
N ARG A 61 6.06 -14.27 27.03
CA ARG A 61 5.30 -14.05 25.78
C ARG A 61 4.32 -12.88 25.89
N GLY A 62 3.80 -12.63 27.10
CA GLY A 62 2.93 -11.50 27.40
C GLY A 62 3.62 -10.14 27.21
N SER A 63 4.92 -10.04 27.54
CA SER A 63 5.70 -8.81 27.35
C SER A 63 5.85 -8.45 25.87
N LEU A 64 6.17 -9.44 25.02
CA LEU A 64 6.27 -9.23 23.57
C LEU A 64 4.91 -8.98 22.92
N ALA A 65 3.85 -9.68 23.36
CA ALA A 65 2.49 -9.39 22.94
C ALA A 65 2.05 -7.97 23.35
N GLY A 66 2.49 -7.51 24.53
CA GLY A 66 2.32 -6.15 25.00
C GLY A 66 3.00 -5.12 24.10
N ALA A 67 4.23 -5.38 23.64
CA ALA A 67 4.91 -4.53 22.66
C ALA A 67 4.11 -4.40 21.36
N LEU A 68 3.58 -5.51 20.83
CA LEU A 68 2.69 -5.49 19.67
C LEU A 68 1.40 -4.70 19.93
N ALA A 69 0.79 -4.86 21.10
CA ALA A 69 -0.43 -4.14 21.46
C ALA A 69 -0.20 -2.63 21.52
N VAL A 70 0.89 -2.20 22.16
CA VAL A 70 1.30 -0.79 22.22
C VAL A 70 1.57 -0.24 20.83
N ALA A 71 2.31 -0.98 19.99
CA ALA A 71 2.53 -0.61 18.60
C ALA A 71 1.21 -0.53 17.80
N GLY A 72 0.27 -1.44 18.03
CA GLY A 72 -1.06 -1.43 17.45
C GLY A 72 -1.87 -0.18 17.82
N LEU A 73 -1.83 0.24 19.08
CA LEU A 73 -2.49 1.46 19.56
C LEU A 73 -1.82 2.72 18.99
N ALA A 74 -0.49 2.78 19.02
CA ALA A 74 0.29 3.88 18.46
C ALA A 74 0.04 4.04 16.96
N THR A 75 0.03 2.95 16.22
CA THR A 75 -0.26 2.99 14.78
C THR A 75 -1.72 3.31 14.50
N GLY A 76 -2.65 2.72 15.25
CA GLY A 76 -4.08 3.00 15.12
C GLY A 76 -4.41 4.48 15.24
N THR A 77 -3.83 5.16 16.23
CA THR A 77 -3.99 6.62 16.42
C THR A 77 -3.30 7.45 15.34
N LEU A 78 -2.23 6.94 14.73
CA LEU A 78 -1.52 7.59 13.62
C LEU A 78 -2.16 7.37 12.24
N ARG A 79 -3.07 6.40 12.07
CA ARG A 79 -3.72 6.11 10.78
C ARG A 79 -4.44 7.32 10.15
N PRO A 80 -5.22 8.14 10.88
CA PRO A 80 -5.84 9.34 10.30
C PRO A 80 -4.78 10.34 9.81
N VAL A 81 -3.70 10.52 10.57
CA VAL A 81 -2.58 11.41 10.21
C VAL A 81 -1.88 10.90 8.95
N ALA A 82 -1.64 9.59 8.86
CA ALA A 82 -1.07 8.96 7.68
C ALA A 82 -1.99 9.12 6.44
N GLY A 83 -3.31 9.06 6.63
CA GLY A 83 -4.29 9.37 5.58
C GLY A 83 -4.20 10.81 5.09
N LEU A 84 -4.16 11.78 6.01
CA LEU A 84 -3.99 13.21 5.68
C LEU A 84 -2.66 13.49 4.98
N LEU A 85 -1.58 12.84 5.42
CA LEU A 85 -0.28 12.91 4.77
C LEU A 85 -0.35 12.35 3.35
N ALA A 86 -0.97 11.18 3.15
CA ALA A 86 -1.21 10.59 1.84
C ALA A 86 -2.09 11.47 0.94
N ASP A 87 -2.91 12.32 1.55
CA ASP A 87 -3.72 13.34 0.88
C ASP A 87 -2.94 14.54 0.39
N LYS A 88 -2.00 15.03 1.20
CA LYS A 88 -1.21 16.22 0.90
C LYS A 88 0.04 15.94 0.06
N TYR A 89 0.69 14.82 0.28
CA TYR A 89 1.96 14.47 -0.36
C TYR A 89 1.78 13.35 -1.39
N ASP A 90 2.82 13.17 -2.21
CA ASP A 90 2.85 12.12 -3.21
C ASP A 90 2.78 10.72 -2.55
N PRO A 91 1.74 9.91 -2.81
CA PRO A 91 1.54 8.60 -2.17
C PRO A 91 2.71 7.63 -2.34
N LYS A 92 3.43 7.69 -3.48
CA LYS A 92 4.63 6.88 -3.73
C LYS A 92 5.76 7.25 -2.77
N ILE A 93 5.97 8.54 -2.52
CA ILE A 93 7.03 9.00 -1.62
C ILE A 93 6.74 8.50 -0.20
N ILE A 94 5.50 8.67 0.26
CA ILE A 94 5.08 8.18 1.58
C ILE A 94 5.21 6.67 1.69
N ALA A 95 4.76 5.93 0.68
CA ALA A 95 4.90 4.48 0.62
C ALA A 95 6.37 4.03 0.68
N SER A 96 7.25 4.69 -0.09
CA SER A 96 8.69 4.38 -0.11
C SER A 96 9.34 4.65 1.24
N ILE A 97 9.02 5.79 1.87
CA ILE A 97 9.48 6.12 3.23
C ILE A 97 8.97 5.08 4.23
N GLY A 98 7.72 4.65 4.10
CA GLY A 98 7.12 3.60 4.93
C GLY A 98 7.86 2.26 4.83
N VAL A 99 8.16 1.81 3.60
CA VAL A 99 8.93 0.59 3.35
C VAL A 99 10.34 0.71 3.92
N LEU A 100 11.00 1.86 3.74
CA LEU A 100 12.34 2.11 4.26
C LEU A 100 12.35 2.05 5.80
N ILE A 101 11.43 2.75 6.45
CA ILE A 101 11.31 2.76 7.93
C ILE A 101 10.97 1.35 8.45
N GLY A 102 10.05 0.64 7.81
CA GLY A 102 9.71 -0.74 8.18
C GLY A 102 10.91 -1.68 8.05
N GLY A 103 11.66 -1.58 6.95
CA GLY A 103 12.89 -2.35 6.74
C GLY A 103 13.98 -2.04 7.76
N LEU A 104 14.23 -0.75 8.05
CA LEU A 104 15.21 -0.34 9.05
C LEU A 104 14.80 -0.76 10.46
N ALA A 105 13.51 -0.74 10.78
CA ALA A 105 13.01 -1.22 12.07
C ALA A 105 13.21 -2.73 12.24
N LEU A 106 13.12 -3.52 11.16
CA LEU A 106 13.46 -4.95 11.19
C LEU A 106 14.96 -5.16 11.43
N PHE A 107 15.83 -4.37 10.81
CA PHE A 107 17.27 -4.40 11.12
C PHE A 107 17.59 -3.93 12.54
N ALA A 108 16.84 -2.97 13.08
CA ALA A 108 16.97 -2.58 14.47
C ALA A 108 16.50 -3.71 15.41
N MET A 109 15.47 -4.46 15.01
CA MET A 109 14.98 -5.61 15.76
C MET A 109 16.02 -6.73 15.86
N SER A 110 16.90 -6.93 14.86
CA SER A 110 17.97 -7.94 14.97
C SER A 110 19.05 -7.60 15.99
N GLN A 111 19.11 -6.34 16.45
CA GLN A 111 20.12 -5.82 17.38
C GLN A 111 19.56 -5.53 18.77
N VAL A 112 18.30 -5.92 19.05
CA VAL A 112 17.74 -5.69 20.38
C VAL A 112 18.42 -6.55 21.43
N GLU A 113 18.60 -5.97 22.59
CA GLU A 113 19.12 -6.60 23.81
C GLU A 113 18.19 -6.36 25.00
N GLU A 114 17.40 -5.29 24.95
CA GLU A 114 16.54 -4.85 26.05
C GLU A 114 15.07 -4.77 25.62
N LEU A 115 14.16 -5.08 26.56
CA LEU A 115 12.73 -5.15 26.25
C LEU A 115 12.18 -3.81 25.75
N TRP A 116 12.63 -2.69 26.30
CA TRP A 116 12.16 -1.35 25.87
C TRP A 116 12.53 -1.05 24.40
N GLN A 117 13.64 -1.62 23.90
CA GLN A 117 14.04 -1.48 22.50
C GLN A 117 13.02 -2.17 21.60
N VAL A 118 12.49 -3.33 22.00
CA VAL A 118 11.42 -4.03 21.28
C VAL A 118 10.16 -3.18 21.14
N TYR A 119 9.76 -2.49 22.21
CA TYR A 119 8.61 -1.59 22.16
C TYR A 119 8.85 -0.44 21.17
N LEU A 120 10.04 0.17 21.22
CA LEU A 120 10.42 1.24 20.31
C LEU A 120 10.43 0.77 18.85
N THR A 121 11.12 -0.35 18.56
CA THR A 121 11.24 -0.88 17.20
C THR A 121 9.88 -1.29 16.64
N PHE A 122 8.97 -1.85 17.45
CA PHE A 122 7.63 -2.21 16.99
C PHE A 122 6.76 -1.01 16.70
N ILE A 123 6.86 0.06 17.49
CA ILE A 123 6.19 1.33 17.19
C ILE A 123 6.71 1.87 15.85
N VAL A 124 8.03 1.97 15.67
CA VAL A 124 8.65 2.49 14.45
C VAL A 124 8.28 1.63 13.23
N MET A 125 8.38 0.31 13.35
CA MET A 125 7.99 -0.65 12.31
C MET A 125 6.51 -0.47 11.94
N GLY A 126 5.65 -0.35 12.94
CA GLY A 126 4.23 -0.11 12.76
C GLY A 126 3.95 1.21 12.02
N VAL A 127 4.65 2.30 12.35
CA VAL A 127 4.54 3.58 11.66
C VAL A 127 4.94 3.43 10.19
N GLY A 128 6.05 2.75 9.91
CA GLY A 128 6.50 2.44 8.55
C GLY A 128 5.43 1.71 7.73
N PHE A 129 4.89 0.62 8.27
CA PHE A 129 3.84 -0.16 7.60
C PHE A 129 2.50 0.60 7.49
N THR A 130 2.22 1.54 8.39
CA THR A 130 1.03 2.39 8.29
C THR A 130 1.13 3.40 7.14
N MET A 131 2.34 3.90 6.86
CA MET A 131 2.59 4.75 5.69
C MET A 131 2.53 3.95 4.38
N ALA A 132 3.01 2.72 4.38
CA ALA A 132 2.87 1.76 3.27
C ALA A 132 1.54 0.96 3.33
N SER A 133 0.43 1.63 3.68
CA SER A 133 -0.83 0.94 3.96
C SER A 133 -1.70 0.68 2.72
N PRO A 134 -2.70 -0.22 2.84
CA PRO A 134 -3.75 -0.40 1.82
C PRO A 134 -4.46 0.90 1.44
N GLY A 135 -4.49 1.91 2.31
CA GLY A 135 -5.03 3.24 2.00
C GLY A 135 -4.23 3.96 0.91
N ALA A 136 -2.89 3.93 1.00
CA ALA A 136 -2.01 4.46 -0.04
C ALA A 136 -2.20 3.70 -1.37
N VAL A 137 -2.32 2.37 -1.31
CA VAL A 137 -2.62 1.52 -2.48
C VAL A 137 -3.95 1.90 -3.11
N ALA A 138 -5.01 2.03 -2.32
CA ALA A 138 -6.34 2.39 -2.80
C ALA A 138 -6.34 3.76 -3.50
N LYS A 139 -5.53 4.70 -3.03
CA LYS A 139 -5.36 6.01 -3.63
C LYS A 139 -4.59 5.96 -4.95
N ILE A 140 -3.47 5.25 -4.98
CA ILE A 140 -2.66 5.08 -6.20
C ILE A 140 -3.48 4.36 -7.27
N ILE A 141 -4.08 3.22 -6.95
CA ILE A 141 -4.90 2.45 -7.92
C ILE A 141 -6.11 3.26 -8.37
N GLY A 142 -6.77 3.98 -7.44
CA GLY A 142 -7.89 4.85 -7.78
C GLY A 142 -7.55 6.01 -8.72
N ALA A 143 -6.29 6.44 -8.77
CA ALA A 143 -5.83 7.43 -9.73
C ALA A 143 -5.60 6.84 -11.14
N TRP A 144 -5.27 5.54 -11.24
CA TRP A 144 -4.97 4.86 -12.51
C TRP A 144 -6.18 4.14 -13.12
N PHE A 145 -7.12 3.67 -12.30
CA PHE A 145 -8.27 2.86 -12.70
C PHE A 145 -9.58 3.46 -12.18
N THR A 146 -10.54 3.63 -13.08
CA THR A 146 -11.88 4.13 -12.78
C THR A 146 -12.92 3.00 -12.89
N LYS A 147 -13.02 2.35 -14.06
CA LYS A 147 -13.95 1.23 -14.34
C LYS A 147 -13.51 -0.09 -13.71
N ARG A 148 -12.20 -0.36 -13.65
CA ARG A 148 -11.64 -1.65 -13.17
C ARG A 148 -10.98 -1.57 -11.79
N ARG A 149 -11.34 -0.57 -10.98
CA ARG A 149 -10.71 -0.31 -9.68
C ARG A 149 -10.82 -1.50 -8.71
N GLY A 150 -11.97 -2.15 -8.64
CA GLY A 150 -12.18 -3.32 -7.78
C GLY A 150 -11.25 -4.49 -8.11
N LEU A 151 -11.10 -4.80 -9.41
CA LEU A 151 -10.21 -5.86 -9.88
C LEU A 151 -8.73 -5.51 -9.62
N ALA A 152 -8.33 -4.27 -9.88
CA ALA A 152 -6.96 -3.83 -9.62
C ALA A 152 -6.63 -3.87 -8.12
N MET A 153 -7.58 -3.48 -7.25
CA MET A 153 -7.41 -3.57 -5.80
C MET A 153 -7.37 -5.01 -5.29
N SER A 154 -8.17 -5.93 -5.84
CA SER A 154 -8.11 -7.34 -5.43
C SER A 154 -6.78 -7.99 -5.82
N ILE A 155 -6.28 -7.72 -7.03
CA ILE A 155 -4.96 -8.19 -7.49
C ILE A 155 -3.83 -7.58 -6.67
N ALA A 156 -3.91 -6.30 -6.30
CA ALA A 156 -2.93 -5.74 -5.37
C ALA A 156 -2.99 -6.44 -4.00
N GLY A 157 -4.21 -6.70 -3.52
CA GLY A 157 -4.46 -7.39 -2.25
C GLY A 157 -3.93 -8.83 -2.21
N THR A 158 -3.89 -9.55 -3.33
CA THR A 158 -3.27 -10.89 -3.37
C THR A 158 -1.78 -10.84 -3.02
N GLY A 159 -1.13 -9.69 -3.22
CA GLY A 159 0.24 -9.46 -2.77
C GLY A 159 0.41 -9.71 -1.27
N SER A 160 -0.52 -9.25 -0.43
CA SER A 160 -0.48 -9.50 1.02
C SER A 160 -0.50 -10.99 1.34
N ALA A 161 -1.48 -11.72 0.79
CA ALA A 161 -1.64 -13.15 1.04
C ALA A 161 -0.43 -13.97 0.52
N ALA A 162 0.10 -13.61 -0.64
CA ALA A 162 1.33 -14.20 -1.16
C ALA A 162 2.54 -13.91 -0.25
N GLY A 163 2.62 -12.70 0.31
CA GLY A 163 3.65 -12.32 1.27
C GLY A 163 3.59 -13.13 2.56
N GLU A 164 2.40 -13.29 3.12
CA GLU A 164 2.16 -14.13 4.29
C GLU A 164 2.54 -15.59 4.02
N THR A 165 2.16 -16.12 2.85
CA THR A 165 2.44 -17.51 2.47
C THR A 165 3.93 -17.76 2.22
N ALA A 166 4.66 -16.79 1.68
CA ALA A 166 6.07 -16.95 1.30
C ALA A 166 7.05 -16.50 2.39
N LEU A 167 6.84 -15.34 3.00
CA LEU A 167 7.78 -14.76 3.97
C LEU A 167 7.70 -15.44 5.34
N VAL A 168 6.53 -15.94 5.77
CA VAL A 168 6.42 -16.62 7.06
C VAL A 168 7.23 -17.93 7.10
N PRO A 169 7.14 -18.84 6.11
CA PRO A 169 8.02 -20.00 6.05
C PRO A 169 9.48 -19.63 5.85
N THR A 170 9.77 -18.59 5.07
CA THR A 170 11.15 -18.10 4.89
C THR A 170 11.75 -17.66 6.23
N ALA A 171 10.99 -16.91 7.03
CA ALA A 171 11.39 -16.52 8.37
C ALA A 171 11.56 -17.74 9.29
N ALA A 172 10.67 -18.73 9.21
CA ALA A 172 10.77 -19.97 10.00
C ALA A 172 12.02 -20.78 9.67
N ILE A 173 12.36 -20.91 8.39
CA ILE A 173 13.59 -21.57 7.93
C ILE A 173 14.81 -20.78 8.43
N ALA A 174 14.83 -19.46 8.27
CA ALA A 174 15.93 -18.62 8.76
C ALA A 174 16.12 -18.78 10.28
N VAL A 175 15.05 -18.68 11.05
CA VAL A 175 15.08 -18.88 12.50
C VAL A 175 15.63 -20.26 12.87
N ALA A 176 15.23 -21.31 12.15
CA ALA A 176 15.64 -22.68 12.45
C ALA A 176 17.13 -22.97 12.16
N TYR A 177 17.70 -22.39 11.11
CA TYR A 177 19.07 -22.72 10.67
C TYR A 177 20.13 -21.70 11.09
N ILE A 178 19.78 -20.41 11.13
CA ILE A 178 20.74 -19.32 11.33
C ILE A 178 20.32 -18.34 12.44
N GLY A 179 19.18 -18.56 13.08
CA GLY A 179 18.72 -17.80 14.24
C GLY A 179 17.80 -16.62 13.92
N TRP A 180 17.22 -16.07 14.99
CA TRP A 180 16.17 -15.05 14.88
C TRP A 180 16.69 -13.66 14.49
N ARG A 181 17.91 -13.31 14.91
CA ARG A 181 18.58 -12.06 14.53
C ARG A 181 18.75 -11.99 13.02
N GLU A 182 19.34 -13.03 12.43
CA GLU A 182 19.53 -13.15 10.98
C GLU A 182 18.19 -13.22 10.24
N GLY A 183 17.18 -13.89 10.80
CA GLY A 183 15.83 -13.88 10.23
C GLY A 183 15.23 -12.48 10.10
N TYR A 184 15.40 -11.61 11.11
CA TYR A 184 15.00 -10.20 11.01
C TYR A 184 15.83 -9.42 9.99
N MET A 185 17.14 -9.68 9.91
CA MET A 185 18.01 -9.06 8.89
C MET A 185 17.59 -9.45 7.47
N ILE A 186 17.24 -10.72 7.23
CA ILE A 186 16.76 -11.19 5.93
C ILE A 186 15.45 -10.51 5.55
N LEU A 187 14.47 -10.42 6.46
CA LEU A 187 13.22 -9.72 6.19
C LEU A 187 13.44 -8.22 5.92
N GLY A 188 14.31 -7.57 6.71
CA GLY A 188 14.73 -6.19 6.49
C GLY A 188 15.40 -6.00 5.13
N ALA A 189 16.30 -6.91 4.74
CA ALA A 189 16.99 -6.89 3.45
C ALA A 189 16.00 -7.07 2.29
N ILE A 190 15.03 -7.99 2.41
CA ILE A 190 13.97 -8.14 1.40
C ILE A 190 13.21 -6.82 1.24
N LEU A 191 12.85 -6.14 2.34
CA LEU A 191 12.13 -4.87 2.25
C LEU A 191 12.97 -3.75 1.63
N ILE A 192 14.24 -3.58 2.03
CA ILE A 192 15.08 -2.46 1.57
C ILE A 192 15.72 -2.74 0.20
N VAL A 193 16.23 -3.94 -0.04
CA VAL A 193 17.02 -4.25 -1.24
C VAL A 193 16.14 -4.71 -2.39
N LEU A 194 15.03 -5.41 -2.11
CA LEU A 194 14.13 -5.89 -3.16
C LEU A 194 12.90 -5.00 -3.30
N ILE A 195 12.15 -4.77 -2.22
CA ILE A 195 10.83 -4.16 -2.32
C ILE A 195 10.92 -2.66 -2.51
N LEU A 196 11.79 -1.96 -1.78
CA LEU A 196 11.94 -0.51 -1.89
C LEU A 196 12.30 -0.03 -3.31
N PRO A 197 13.30 -0.59 -4.02
CA PRO A 197 13.57 -0.17 -5.40
C PRO A 197 12.41 -0.55 -6.33
N LEU A 198 11.79 -1.71 -6.15
CA LEU A 198 10.63 -2.09 -6.96
C LEU A 198 9.46 -1.11 -6.76
N VAL A 199 9.16 -0.72 -5.53
CA VAL A 199 8.18 0.33 -5.21
C VAL A 199 8.58 1.66 -5.86
N PHE A 200 9.84 2.05 -5.71
CA PHE A 200 10.33 3.32 -6.25
C PHE A 200 10.35 3.38 -7.78
N PHE A 201 10.61 2.28 -8.48
CA PHE A 201 10.67 2.26 -9.94
C PHE A 201 9.32 1.92 -10.60
N LEU A 202 8.54 0.99 -10.04
CA LEU A 202 7.26 0.56 -10.62
C LEU A 202 6.09 1.48 -10.24
N ILE A 203 6.07 2.04 -9.02
CA ILE A 203 4.95 2.89 -8.62
C ILE A 203 5.13 4.29 -9.18
N LYS A 204 4.05 4.79 -9.78
CA LYS A 204 3.89 6.18 -10.17
C LYS A 204 2.55 6.67 -9.63
N SER A 205 2.58 7.74 -8.85
CA SER A 205 1.40 8.16 -8.08
C SER A 205 0.24 8.66 -8.91
N ARG A 206 0.51 9.29 -10.06
CA ARG A 206 -0.53 9.78 -10.95
C ARG A 206 -0.19 9.50 -12.42
N PRO A 207 -1.16 9.04 -13.23
CA PRO A 207 -1.02 9.05 -14.67
C PRO A 207 -0.87 10.48 -15.19
N ARG A 208 -0.21 10.70 -16.34
CA ARG A 208 -0.37 12.00 -17.03
C ARG A 208 -1.79 12.09 -17.58
N ARG A 209 -2.28 13.31 -17.86
CA ARG A 209 -3.63 13.56 -18.39
C ARG A 209 -3.88 12.67 -19.63
N GLY A 210 -4.99 11.90 -19.60
CA GLY A 210 -5.33 10.92 -20.65
C GLY A 210 -4.61 9.57 -20.59
N GLN A 211 -3.88 9.25 -19.50
CA GLN A 211 -3.18 7.96 -19.31
C GLN A 211 -3.88 7.03 -18.31
N HIS A 212 -5.21 7.06 -18.21
CA HIS A 212 -5.93 6.08 -17.42
C HIS A 212 -5.71 4.67 -18.01
N ALA A 213 -5.40 3.71 -17.14
CA ALA A 213 -4.99 2.37 -17.55
C ALA A 213 -6.15 1.51 -18.07
N ASP A 214 -7.38 1.92 -17.80
CA ASP A 214 -8.60 1.32 -18.31
C ASP A 214 -9.17 2.04 -19.55
N GLY A 215 -8.40 2.97 -20.14
CA GLY A 215 -8.77 3.65 -21.37
C GLY A 215 -9.83 4.74 -21.18
N TYR A 216 -10.09 5.18 -19.95
CA TYR A 216 -11.01 6.28 -19.66
C TYR A 216 -10.57 7.58 -20.34
N VAL A 217 -11.44 8.11 -21.20
CA VAL A 217 -11.37 9.47 -21.73
C VAL A 217 -12.36 10.32 -20.93
N GLU A 218 -11.89 11.44 -20.37
CA GLU A 218 -12.75 12.44 -19.70
C GLU A 218 -13.93 12.79 -20.62
N GLY A 219 -15.15 12.34 -20.27
CA GLY A 219 -16.39 12.57 -21.02
C GLY A 219 -17.18 11.33 -21.48
N GLU A 220 -16.64 10.12 -21.37
CA GLU A 220 -17.26 8.90 -21.93
C GLU A 220 -18.39 8.26 -21.08
N VAL A 221 -18.76 8.85 -19.94
CA VAL A 221 -19.82 8.31 -19.04
C VAL A 221 -21.19 8.99 -19.29
N ALA A 222 -21.28 9.91 -20.24
CA ALA A 222 -22.49 10.70 -20.43
C ALA A 222 -23.61 10.03 -21.26
N THR A 223 -23.44 8.82 -21.80
CA THR A 223 -24.45 8.26 -22.74
C THR A 223 -25.07 6.91 -22.40
N ASP A 224 -24.55 6.12 -21.45
CA ASP A 224 -25.07 4.76 -21.21
C ASP A 224 -25.87 4.57 -19.91
N GLU A 225 -26.09 5.62 -19.11
CA GLU A 225 -26.94 5.54 -17.91
C GLU A 225 -28.19 6.42 -18.02
N ALA A 226 -29.00 6.16 -19.05
CA ALA A 226 -30.43 6.49 -19.00
C ALA A 226 -31.13 5.49 -18.04
N GLY A 227 -30.95 5.67 -16.73
CA GLY A 227 -31.56 4.74 -15.76
C GLY A 227 -31.48 5.06 -14.27
N PHE A 228 -30.62 5.98 -13.80
CA PHE A 228 -30.61 6.38 -12.39
C PHE A 228 -30.50 7.89 -12.21
N SER A 229 -31.60 8.45 -11.68
CA SER A 229 -31.77 9.71 -10.96
C SER A 229 -30.65 10.77 -11.08
N LYS A 230 -31.04 11.91 -11.67
CA LYS A 230 -30.35 13.20 -11.61
C LYS A 230 -29.95 13.57 -10.16
N GLY A 231 -28.69 13.32 -9.82
CA GLY A 231 -27.95 14.03 -8.79
C GLY A 231 -26.62 14.43 -9.41
N SER A 232 -26.41 15.73 -9.62
CA SER A 232 -25.18 16.29 -10.17
C SER A 232 -23.97 15.89 -9.31
N ALA A 233 -23.28 14.83 -9.70
CA ALA A 233 -22.03 14.41 -9.10
C ALA A 233 -20.90 14.75 -10.08
N ASP A 234 -20.35 15.95 -9.93
CA ASP A 234 -18.99 16.21 -10.37
C ASP A 234 -18.08 15.18 -9.67
N PRO A 235 -17.32 14.34 -10.42
CA PRO A 235 -16.45 13.33 -9.82
C PRO A 235 -15.36 13.92 -8.92
N ASN A 236 -15.15 15.24 -8.95
CA ASN A 236 -14.23 15.96 -8.06
C ASN A 236 -14.86 16.42 -6.73
N LEU A 237 -16.19 16.31 -6.57
CA LEU A 237 -16.91 16.67 -5.35
C LEU A 237 -17.07 15.43 -4.45
N GLY A 238 -15.95 14.92 -3.95
CA GLY A 238 -15.97 14.02 -2.79
C GLY A 238 -16.46 14.77 -1.54
N MET A 239 -17.19 14.08 -0.65
CA MET A 239 -17.54 14.64 0.66
C MET A 239 -16.27 14.98 1.44
N SER A 240 -16.21 16.17 2.02
CA SER A 240 -15.10 16.53 2.91
C SER A 240 -15.14 15.68 4.19
N LEU A 241 -13.98 15.50 4.84
CA LEU A 241 -13.86 14.74 6.08
C LEU A 241 -14.86 15.20 7.15
N GLY A 242 -15.06 16.53 7.26
CA GLY A 242 -16.04 17.12 8.18
C GLY A 242 -17.50 16.85 7.81
N GLN A 243 -17.81 16.71 6.52
CA GLN A 243 -19.15 16.31 6.06
C GLN A 243 -19.38 14.82 6.30
N ALA A 244 -18.37 13.98 6.05
CA ALA A 244 -18.45 12.54 6.26
C ALA A 244 -18.71 12.18 7.74
N CYS A 245 -18.00 12.80 8.69
CA CYS A 245 -18.19 12.53 10.13
C CYS A 245 -19.58 12.89 10.66
N ARG A 246 -20.34 13.72 9.95
CA ARG A 246 -21.73 14.07 10.29
C ARG A 246 -22.76 13.08 9.74
N THR A 247 -22.34 12.14 8.89
CA THR A 247 -23.25 11.13 8.32
C THR A 247 -23.38 9.92 9.24
N GLY A 248 -24.60 9.38 9.38
CA GLY A 248 -24.83 8.13 10.11
C GLY A 248 -24.17 6.92 9.46
N LEU A 249 -23.96 6.95 8.14
CA LEU A 249 -23.27 5.90 7.39
C LEU A 249 -21.80 5.77 7.83
N PHE A 250 -21.11 6.89 8.05
CA PHE A 250 -19.73 6.90 8.54
C PHE A 250 -19.59 6.16 9.87
N TRP A 251 -20.47 6.43 10.83
CA TRP A 251 -20.43 5.77 12.14
C TRP A 251 -20.81 4.30 12.07
N ARG A 252 -21.79 3.92 11.24
CA ARG A 252 -22.15 2.51 11.03
C ARG A 252 -21.01 1.71 10.41
N LEU A 253 -20.32 2.25 9.41
CA LEU A 253 -19.15 1.62 8.82
C LEU A 253 -17.98 1.57 9.81
N THR A 254 -17.76 2.63 10.58
CA THR A 254 -16.69 2.66 11.59
C THR A 254 -16.91 1.61 12.67
N ILE A 255 -18.13 1.51 13.20
CA ILE A 255 -18.49 0.49 14.20
C ILE A 255 -18.36 -0.91 13.60
N GLY A 256 -18.82 -1.11 12.35
CA GLY A 256 -18.72 -2.39 11.67
C GLY A 256 -17.29 -2.84 11.35
N PHE A 257 -16.33 -1.93 11.22
CA PHE A 257 -14.91 -2.24 11.07
C PHE A 257 -14.15 -2.35 12.40
N PHE A 258 -14.75 -1.86 13.49
CA PHE A 258 -14.16 -1.91 14.84
C PHE A 258 -14.46 -3.24 15.56
N ILE A 259 -15.60 -3.85 15.25
CA ILE A 259 -16.02 -5.19 15.71
C ILE A 259 -15.38 -6.25 14.81
#